data_AF-A0A7C5FJI2-F1
#
_entry.id   AF-A0A7C5FJI2-F1
#
_cell.length_a   1.000
_cell.length_b   1.000
_cell.length_c   1.000
_cell.angle_alpha   90.00
_cell.angle_beta   90.00
_cell.angle_gamma   90.00
#
_symmetry.space_group_name_H-M   'P 1'
#
loop_
_entity.id
_entity.type
_entity.pdbx_description
1 polymer ?
#
loop_
_entity_poly.entity_id
_entity_poly.type
_entity_poly.pdbx_seq_one_letter_code
_entity_poly.pdbx_strand_id
1 'polypeptide(L)'
;MNNKQQIDTSQIMPFLDPVDFFSDLDQDALLEAIKSNPSVARRILSGGFRDTRNSTVQNRLLAEAKDIEFICEMLLCVWAKDHVSLLKTIKSMSISEINDSLSKLASQEGGRNLCIAMILDGRKKLAKMAEKHGGELINIKRAKEQAPPQGSHKVPKQTSNLDGKLKDAKNQLRDLRKQLTQTKRELIKLEHRTERLEKEKAKLKERLTKAEQSEKEYRDRAQKFLRERDKEKEKTEEQRRVVSELRTLLDHQPRPERPAAPHEQAWKSAVEQLIEAEKTEAAAEFLEAFVKNDMHNCVTPLELLVVVYRNSGRHDKQAEALKMLSDCHLKCNRLVEAIEAAAKALDLIPQWLPAVENIKEALSRINLKQQHRISAIRVLLCDRNSISEETAERIVGLAYGTSLELAEALRDHRVSRNVCFSLTYGGETRSFTPQKIIEAIYKKDEETVKFLRGALKTLKKEAKCKYNEIKSELDQIDKGCWMVLTCKTEPVVMDASNVAYAHCVENGKPMLKNIRRLRSALYEKKYFPVHICADAALRYKVVEGEREFDRMMEEEGMESADGGTDADVRIIQIASFHGCKVVTRDCYKDVDPEGKVKRIEFEIDEDFVCILDY
;
A
#
# COMPACT_ATOMS: atom_id res chain seq x y z
N MET A 1 -2.39 -9.75 -49.46
CA MET A 1 -1.17 -10.30 -48.83
C MET A 1 -0.55 -9.21 -47.97
N ASN A 2 -0.82 -9.21 -46.66
CA ASN A 2 -0.28 -8.24 -45.70
C ASN A 2 0.42 -9.03 -44.59
N ASN A 3 1.72 -9.28 -44.74
CA ASN A 3 2.55 -9.83 -43.66
C ASN A 3 3.16 -8.66 -42.89
N LYS A 4 2.51 -8.25 -41.80
CA LYS A 4 3.19 -7.47 -40.75
C LYS A 4 3.89 -8.48 -39.83
N GLN A 5 5.20 -8.59 -39.95
CA GLN A 5 6.03 -9.23 -38.95
C GLN A 5 5.89 -8.44 -37.64
N GLN A 6 5.28 -9.07 -36.64
CA GLN A 6 5.22 -8.59 -35.28
C GLN A 6 6.59 -8.83 -34.67
N ILE A 7 7.32 -7.76 -34.36
CA ILE A 7 8.64 -7.86 -33.72
C ILE A 7 8.40 -8.17 -32.24
N ASP A 8 9.00 -9.27 -31.78
CA ASP A 8 8.98 -9.70 -30.39
C ASP A 8 9.82 -8.76 -29.52
N THR A 9 9.14 -7.98 -28.69
CA THR A 9 9.72 -6.98 -27.79
C THR A 9 10.51 -7.58 -26.63
N SER A 10 10.40 -8.89 -26.38
CA SER A 10 11.13 -9.57 -25.30
C SER A 10 12.64 -9.68 -25.55
N GLN A 11 13.08 -9.59 -26.81
CA GLN A 11 14.49 -9.73 -27.19
C GLN A 11 15.34 -8.45 -27.03
N ILE A 12 14.72 -7.32 -26.69
CA ILE A 12 15.40 -6.01 -26.61
C ILE A 12 15.81 -5.67 -25.15
N MET A 13 15.10 -6.21 -24.16
CA MET A 13 15.31 -5.89 -22.73
C MET A 13 16.67 -6.31 -22.14
N PRO A 14 17.36 -7.39 -22.58
CA PRO A 14 18.65 -7.76 -22.00
C PRO A 14 19.84 -6.87 -22.42
N PHE A 15 19.65 -5.90 -23.33
CA PHE A 15 20.74 -5.11 -23.91
C PHE A 15 20.85 -3.68 -23.37
N LEU A 16 20.05 -3.32 -22.38
CA LEU A 16 20.08 -2.02 -21.72
C LEU A 16 20.22 -2.24 -20.21
N ASP A 17 21.47 -2.42 -19.76
CA ASP A 17 21.81 -2.41 -18.33
C ASP A 17 21.83 -0.93 -17.87
N PRO A 18 20.89 -0.44 -17.04
CA PRO A 18 20.62 1.01 -16.96
C PRO A 18 21.47 1.79 -15.96
N VAL A 19 22.16 1.14 -15.00
CA VAL A 19 22.50 1.82 -13.74
C VAL A 19 23.69 2.80 -13.84
N ASP A 20 24.64 2.58 -14.75
CA ASP A 20 25.84 3.43 -14.85
C ASP A 20 25.84 4.42 -16.04
N PHE A 21 24.80 4.41 -16.88
CA PHE A 21 24.83 5.08 -18.18
C PHE A 21 24.17 6.48 -18.18
N PHE A 22 23.25 6.74 -17.26
CA PHE A 22 22.41 7.94 -17.28
C PHE A 22 22.89 9.09 -16.38
N SER A 23 23.90 8.87 -15.53
CA SER A 23 24.45 9.89 -14.61
C SER A 23 25.17 11.04 -15.33
N ASP A 24 25.59 10.84 -16.59
CA ASP A 24 26.37 11.81 -17.36
C ASP A 24 25.52 12.60 -18.39
N LEU A 25 24.20 12.39 -18.43
CA LEU A 25 23.31 13.04 -19.38
C LEU A 25 22.89 14.45 -18.92
N ASP A 26 23.17 15.46 -19.75
CA ASP A 26 22.66 16.82 -19.56
C ASP A 26 21.12 16.82 -19.66
N GLN A 27 20.49 16.83 -18.48
CA GLN A 27 19.04 16.83 -18.32
C GLN A 27 18.38 18.00 -19.07
N ASP A 28 19.02 19.15 -19.18
CA ASP A 28 18.44 20.31 -19.87
C ASP A 28 18.42 20.12 -21.40
N ALA A 29 19.41 19.42 -21.97
CA ALA A 29 19.44 19.06 -23.39
C ALA A 29 18.34 18.05 -23.75
N LEU A 30 18.08 17.10 -22.85
CA LEU A 30 17.01 16.10 -23.00
C LEU A 30 15.62 16.74 -22.95
N LEU A 31 15.40 17.64 -21.98
CA LEU A 31 14.16 18.36 -21.79
C LEU A 31 13.86 19.31 -22.98
N GLU A 32 14.87 19.98 -23.53
CA GLU A 32 14.72 20.80 -24.74
C GLU A 32 14.40 19.96 -26.00
N ALA A 33 14.88 18.73 -26.09
CA ALA A 33 14.53 17.85 -27.20
C ALA A 33 13.06 17.39 -27.17
N ILE A 34 12.54 17.08 -25.97
CA ILE A 34 11.13 16.75 -25.76
C ILE A 34 10.23 17.94 -26.14
N LYS A 35 10.61 19.16 -25.76
CA LYS A 35 9.92 20.40 -26.18
C LYS A 35 9.92 20.56 -27.71
N SER A 36 10.97 20.12 -28.38
CA SER A 36 11.10 20.25 -29.84
C SER A 36 10.42 19.14 -30.66
N ASN A 37 9.88 18.09 -30.01
CA ASN A 37 9.26 16.96 -30.71
C ASN A 37 7.81 16.71 -30.26
N PRO A 38 6.83 17.41 -30.88
CA PRO A 38 5.42 17.37 -30.47
C PRO A 38 4.75 16.00 -30.59
N SER A 39 5.27 15.06 -31.40
CA SER A 39 4.71 13.70 -31.51
C SER A 39 5.07 12.83 -30.32
N VAL A 40 6.29 12.96 -29.79
CA VAL A 40 6.75 12.25 -28.58
C VAL A 40 5.92 12.72 -27.38
N ALA A 41 5.83 14.04 -27.18
CA ALA A 41 4.98 14.62 -26.14
C ALA A 41 3.50 14.18 -26.25
N ARG A 42 2.98 14.04 -27.47
CA ARG A 42 1.58 13.62 -27.72
C ARG A 42 1.36 12.12 -27.43
N ARG A 43 2.34 11.26 -27.68
CA ARG A 43 2.28 9.82 -27.34
C ARG A 43 2.34 9.58 -25.84
N ILE A 44 3.23 10.28 -25.12
CA ILE A 44 3.35 10.18 -23.66
C ILE A 44 2.05 10.63 -22.97
N LEU A 45 1.42 11.70 -23.45
CA LEU A 45 0.21 12.27 -22.85
C LEU A 45 -1.10 11.60 -23.31
N SER A 46 -1.04 10.74 -24.32
CA SER A 46 -2.22 9.98 -24.78
C SER A 46 -2.73 8.94 -23.76
N GLY A 47 -1.97 8.66 -22.70
CA GLY A 47 -2.37 7.85 -21.55
C GLY A 47 -3.23 8.56 -20.49
N GLY A 48 -3.89 9.68 -20.81
CA GLY A 48 -4.90 10.29 -19.91
C GLY A 48 -4.98 11.82 -19.87
N PHE A 49 -4.05 12.56 -20.50
CA PHE A 49 -4.03 14.02 -20.42
C PHE A 49 -4.42 14.64 -21.76
N ARG A 50 -5.68 15.09 -21.86
CA ARG A 50 -6.30 15.56 -23.12
C ARG A 50 -5.79 16.90 -23.68
N ASP A 51 -4.79 17.55 -23.07
CA ASP A 51 -4.31 18.85 -23.57
C ASP A 51 -2.79 18.98 -23.62
N THR A 52 -2.22 18.50 -24.72
CA THR A 52 -0.77 18.54 -25.02
C THR A 52 -0.24 19.93 -25.41
N ARG A 53 -1.13 20.94 -25.49
CA ARG A 53 -0.77 22.34 -25.78
C ARG A 53 -0.67 23.20 -24.53
N ASN A 54 -1.03 22.67 -23.37
CA ASN A 54 -0.99 23.43 -22.13
C ASN A 54 0.45 23.49 -21.60
N SER A 55 1.06 24.67 -21.68
CA SER A 55 2.42 24.94 -21.18
C SER A 55 2.58 24.61 -19.69
N THR A 56 1.50 24.65 -18.91
CA THR A 56 1.50 24.29 -17.49
C THR A 56 1.71 22.79 -17.27
N VAL A 57 1.05 21.95 -18.08
CA VAL A 57 1.21 20.49 -18.01
C VAL A 57 2.61 20.10 -18.47
N GLN A 58 3.11 20.73 -19.52
CA GLN A 58 4.48 20.55 -19.98
C GLN A 58 5.48 20.95 -18.88
N ASN A 59 5.35 22.13 -18.29
CA ASN A 59 6.25 22.60 -17.23
C ASN A 59 6.20 21.71 -15.97
N ARG A 60 5.04 21.15 -15.64
CA ARG A 60 4.90 20.23 -14.51
C ARG A 60 5.57 18.89 -14.77
N LEU A 61 5.37 18.30 -15.95
CA LEU A 61 6.10 17.09 -16.34
C LEU A 61 7.61 17.30 -16.41
N LEU A 62 8.05 18.49 -16.85
CA LEU A 62 9.47 18.84 -16.86
C LEU A 62 10.03 19.01 -15.44
N ALA A 63 9.23 19.48 -14.48
CA ALA A 63 9.63 19.54 -13.07
C ALA A 63 9.67 18.13 -12.45
N GLU A 64 8.63 17.32 -12.67
CA GLU A 64 8.56 15.96 -12.15
C GLU A 64 9.64 15.04 -12.77
N ALA A 65 9.99 15.23 -14.04
CA ALA A 65 11.08 14.49 -14.68
C ALA A 65 12.48 14.87 -14.15
N LYS A 66 12.66 16.08 -13.59
CA LYS A 66 13.91 16.47 -12.93
C LYS A 66 14.09 15.77 -11.58
N ASP A 67 12.98 15.51 -10.89
CA ASP A 67 12.98 14.96 -9.54
C ASP A 67 12.81 13.42 -9.52
N ILE A 68 12.37 12.81 -10.63
CA ILE A 68 12.03 11.39 -10.71
C ILE A 68 12.73 10.73 -11.92
N GLU A 69 13.80 9.99 -11.64
CA GLU A 69 14.66 9.31 -12.62
C GLU A 69 13.88 8.37 -13.56
N PHE A 70 12.93 7.60 -13.00
CA PHE A 70 12.06 6.69 -13.77
C PHE A 70 11.28 7.39 -14.89
N ILE A 71 10.85 8.64 -14.68
CA ILE A 71 10.12 9.41 -15.70
C ILE A 71 11.07 9.73 -16.86
N CYS A 72 12.33 10.09 -16.59
CA CYS A 72 13.33 10.31 -17.63
C CYS A 72 13.60 9.04 -18.47
N GLU A 73 13.75 7.88 -17.83
CA GLU A 73 13.94 6.60 -18.53
C GLU A 73 12.75 6.26 -19.44
N MET A 74 11.53 6.44 -18.94
CA MET A 74 10.31 6.23 -19.72
C MET A 74 10.26 7.17 -20.94
N LEU A 75 10.60 8.45 -20.77
CA LEU A 75 10.64 9.44 -21.84
C LEU A 75 11.68 9.08 -22.92
N LEU A 76 12.86 8.61 -22.50
CA LEU A 76 13.91 8.12 -23.39
C LEU A 76 13.48 6.88 -24.17
N CYS A 77 12.81 5.92 -23.51
CA CYS A 77 12.26 4.73 -24.16
C CYS A 77 11.24 5.08 -25.24
N VAL A 78 10.36 6.06 -24.98
CA VAL A 78 9.38 6.51 -25.99
C VAL A 78 10.08 7.24 -27.13
N TRP A 79 11.04 8.12 -26.83
CA TRP A 79 11.81 8.82 -27.86
C TRP A 79 12.57 7.84 -28.78
N ALA A 80 13.22 6.82 -28.20
CA ALA A 80 13.98 5.82 -28.95
C ALA A 80 13.11 5.01 -29.91
N LYS A 81 11.86 4.67 -29.50
CA LYS A 81 10.88 4.00 -30.37
C LYS A 81 10.48 4.84 -31.59
N ASP A 82 10.49 6.16 -31.47
CA ASP A 82 10.14 7.07 -32.56
C ASP A 82 11.32 7.36 -33.51
N HIS A 83 12.56 7.08 -33.08
CA HIS A 83 13.79 7.41 -33.82
C HIS A 83 14.69 6.20 -34.10
N VAL A 84 14.08 5.02 -34.28
CA VAL A 84 14.79 3.75 -34.53
C VAL A 84 15.69 3.83 -35.78
N SER A 85 15.26 4.53 -36.84
CA SER A 85 16.06 4.70 -38.07
C SER A 85 17.34 5.50 -37.83
N LEU A 86 17.25 6.59 -37.06
CA LEU A 86 18.40 7.40 -36.68
C LEU A 86 19.38 6.61 -35.79
N LEU A 87 18.86 5.91 -34.78
CA LEU A 87 19.67 5.05 -33.90
C LEU A 87 20.39 3.96 -34.69
N LYS A 88 19.72 3.30 -35.63
CA LYS A 88 20.35 2.31 -36.51
C LYS A 88 21.44 2.92 -37.40
N THR A 89 21.19 4.11 -37.92
CA THR A 89 22.14 4.83 -38.79
C THR A 89 23.41 5.20 -38.01
N ILE A 90 23.28 5.73 -36.79
CA ILE A 90 24.43 6.05 -35.95
C ILE A 90 25.19 4.79 -35.54
N LYS A 91 24.47 3.72 -35.18
CA LYS A 91 25.07 2.46 -34.77
C LYS A 91 25.84 1.78 -35.92
N SER A 92 25.43 1.99 -37.18
CA SER A 92 26.13 1.44 -38.35
C SER A 92 27.28 2.30 -38.86
N MET A 93 27.45 3.53 -38.39
CA MET A 93 28.53 4.43 -38.80
C MET A 93 29.70 4.41 -37.81
N SER A 94 30.91 4.52 -38.32
CA SER A 94 32.11 4.77 -37.52
C SER A 94 32.12 6.21 -36.97
N ILE A 95 32.92 6.44 -35.92
CA ILE A 95 33.01 7.76 -35.27
C ILE A 95 33.50 8.83 -36.25
N SER A 96 34.44 8.50 -37.14
CA SER A 96 34.92 9.41 -38.19
C SER A 96 33.83 9.73 -39.20
N GLU A 97 33.06 8.73 -39.66
CA GLU A 97 31.95 8.95 -40.60
C GLU A 97 30.84 9.81 -39.99
N ILE A 98 30.53 9.61 -38.70
CA ILE A 98 29.57 10.45 -37.97
C ILE A 98 30.10 11.88 -37.92
N ASN A 99 31.36 12.08 -37.52
CA ASN A 99 32.00 13.39 -37.42
C ASN A 99 31.97 14.14 -38.77
N ASP A 100 32.31 13.45 -39.85
CA ASP A 100 32.32 14.01 -41.20
C ASP A 100 30.91 14.31 -41.72
N SER A 101 29.89 13.64 -41.17
CA SER A 101 28.48 13.79 -41.56
C SER A 101 27.64 14.61 -40.58
N LEU A 102 28.22 15.17 -39.51
CA LEU A 102 27.50 15.82 -38.42
C LEU A 102 26.52 16.90 -38.90
N SER A 103 26.97 17.84 -39.72
CA SER A 103 26.11 18.93 -40.23
C SER A 103 24.99 18.42 -41.14
N LYS A 104 25.25 17.34 -41.89
CA LYS A 104 24.27 16.73 -42.79
C LYS A 104 23.20 15.97 -41.99
N LEU A 105 23.60 15.13 -41.03
CA LEU A 105 22.68 14.42 -40.16
C LEU A 105 21.86 15.38 -39.29
N ALA A 106 22.49 16.44 -38.76
CA ALA A 106 21.80 17.45 -37.95
C ALA A 106 20.76 18.24 -38.76
N SER A 107 21.02 18.51 -40.04
CA SER A 107 20.06 19.20 -40.90
C SER A 107 18.87 18.30 -41.32
N GLN A 108 19.10 17.00 -41.47
CA GLN A 108 18.06 16.01 -41.81
C GLN A 108 17.16 15.68 -40.61
N GLU A 109 17.78 15.28 -39.51
CA GLU A 109 17.12 14.68 -38.34
C GLU A 109 16.86 15.69 -37.22
N GLY A 110 17.51 16.85 -37.28
CA GLY A 110 17.52 17.87 -36.23
C GLY A 110 18.68 17.67 -35.26
N GLY A 111 19.44 18.74 -35.00
CA GLY A 111 20.65 18.67 -34.16
C GLY A 111 20.41 18.11 -32.75
N ARG A 112 19.25 18.40 -32.15
CA ARG A 112 18.86 17.85 -30.83
C ARG A 112 18.66 16.33 -30.85
N ASN A 113 17.98 15.82 -31.88
CA ASN A 113 17.75 14.39 -32.03
C ASN A 113 19.06 13.64 -32.30
N LEU A 114 19.97 14.26 -33.06
CA LEU A 114 21.31 13.71 -33.31
C LEU A 114 22.11 13.61 -32.01
N CYS A 115 22.12 14.66 -31.18
CA CYS A 115 22.82 14.63 -29.88
C CYS A 115 22.30 13.50 -28.99
N ILE A 116 20.97 13.35 -28.86
CA ILE A 116 20.39 12.27 -28.04
C ILE A 116 20.76 10.90 -28.61
N ALA A 117 20.68 10.72 -29.92
CA ALA A 117 21.03 9.45 -30.55
C ALA A 117 22.53 9.10 -30.36
N MET A 118 23.42 10.10 -30.39
CA MET A 118 24.85 9.93 -30.13
C MET A 118 25.14 9.57 -28.67
N ILE A 119 24.36 10.11 -27.74
CA ILE A 119 24.50 9.81 -26.32
C ILE A 119 23.96 8.40 -26.03
N LEU A 120 22.79 8.04 -26.56
CA LEU A 120 22.16 6.73 -26.38
C LEU A 120 22.92 5.56 -27.06
N ASP A 121 23.87 5.85 -27.95
CA ASP A 121 24.62 4.82 -28.66
C ASP A 121 25.61 4.03 -27.79
N GLY A 122 26.03 4.56 -26.62
CA GLY A 122 26.93 3.84 -25.71
C GLY A 122 28.41 4.18 -25.87
N ARG A 123 28.84 4.66 -27.04
CA ARG A 123 30.26 4.99 -27.28
C ARG A 123 30.65 6.30 -26.62
N LYS A 124 31.50 6.25 -25.57
CA LYS A 124 32.02 7.43 -24.81
C LYS A 124 32.55 8.59 -25.68
N LYS A 125 33.15 8.29 -26.84
CA LYS A 125 33.66 9.31 -27.78
C LYS A 125 32.56 10.08 -28.50
N LEU A 126 31.40 9.45 -28.75
CA LEU A 126 30.25 10.12 -29.35
C LEU A 126 29.52 10.99 -28.33
N ALA A 127 29.40 10.55 -27.07
CA ALA A 127 28.87 11.38 -25.98
C ALA A 127 29.67 12.69 -25.84
N LYS A 128 31.00 12.60 -25.76
CA LYS A 128 31.89 13.79 -25.73
C LYS A 128 31.78 14.67 -26.97
N MET A 129 31.51 14.07 -28.14
CA MET A 129 31.31 14.83 -29.38
C MET A 129 29.97 15.56 -29.37
N ALA A 130 28.92 14.95 -28.83
CA ALA A 130 27.61 15.56 -28.64
C ALA A 130 27.67 16.73 -27.64
N GLU A 131 28.43 16.60 -26.55
CA GLU A 131 28.69 17.72 -25.61
C GLU A 131 29.46 18.85 -26.29
N LYS A 132 30.57 18.53 -26.98
CA LYS A 132 31.45 19.52 -27.60
C LYS A 132 30.75 20.31 -28.72
N HIS A 133 29.97 19.64 -29.55
CA HIS A 133 29.32 20.25 -30.72
C HIS A 133 27.83 20.53 -30.51
N GLY A 134 27.27 20.20 -29.34
CA GLY A 134 25.83 20.28 -29.07
C GLY A 134 25.26 21.67 -29.35
N GLY A 135 25.92 22.73 -28.87
CA GLY A 135 25.51 24.11 -29.14
C GLY A 135 25.52 24.48 -30.63
N GLU A 136 26.48 23.97 -31.40
CA GLU A 136 26.58 24.20 -32.85
C GLU A 136 25.50 23.43 -33.60
N LEU A 137 25.31 22.14 -33.27
CA LEU A 137 24.34 21.25 -33.90
C LEU A 137 22.90 21.70 -33.65
N ILE A 138 22.58 22.15 -32.43
CA ILE A 138 21.24 22.63 -32.07
C ILE A 138 20.85 23.87 -32.89
N ASN A 139 21.82 24.70 -33.27
CA ASN A 139 21.59 25.91 -34.05
C ASN A 139 21.51 25.65 -35.57
N ILE A 140 21.78 24.43 -36.04
CA ILE A 140 21.59 24.03 -37.44
C ILE A 140 20.09 23.94 -37.71
N LYS A 141 19.52 25.03 -38.22
CA LYS A 141 18.13 25.06 -38.70
C LYS A 141 17.96 24.08 -39.86
N ARG A 142 16.83 23.36 -39.87
CA ARG A 142 16.41 22.49 -40.97
C ARG A 142 16.48 23.26 -42.29
N ALA A 143 17.47 22.96 -43.11
CA ALA A 143 17.65 23.60 -44.40
C ALA A 143 16.74 22.91 -45.43
N LYS A 144 15.81 23.66 -46.03
CA LYS A 144 15.20 23.28 -47.32
C LYS A 144 16.09 23.83 -48.44
N GLU A 145 16.52 22.91 -49.31
CA GLU A 145 17.04 23.04 -50.69
C GLU A 145 17.67 24.38 -51.15
N GLN A 146 18.99 24.35 -51.40
CA GLN A 146 19.72 24.65 -52.68
C GLN A 146 21.20 25.01 -52.41
N ALA A 147 22.13 24.37 -53.12
CA ALA A 147 23.59 24.70 -53.22
C ALA A 147 23.85 25.68 -54.40
N PRO A 148 25.07 26.17 -54.78
CA PRO A 148 26.49 25.94 -54.36
C PRO A 148 27.37 27.28 -54.35
N PRO A 149 28.68 27.39 -54.77
CA PRO A 149 30.00 26.90 -54.27
C PRO A 149 31.16 27.96 -54.05
N GLN A 150 32.24 27.51 -53.35
CA GLN A 150 33.73 27.74 -53.38
C GLN A 150 34.48 29.02 -53.89
N GLY A 151 35.66 29.30 -53.24
CA GLY A 151 36.93 29.85 -53.82
C GLY A 151 37.65 30.93 -52.96
N SER A 152 38.98 31.18 -52.92
CA SER A 152 40.29 30.46 -53.02
C SER A 152 41.45 31.50 -52.90
N HIS A 153 42.59 31.15 -52.25
CA HIS A 153 44.00 31.67 -52.43
C HIS A 153 44.38 33.14 -52.03
N LYS A 154 45.61 33.56 -51.68
CA LYS A 154 47.02 33.08 -51.87
C LYS A 154 48.05 33.78 -50.92
N VAL A 155 49.27 33.24 -50.91
CA VAL A 155 50.49 33.36 -50.06
C VAL A 155 51.47 34.51 -50.51
N PRO A 156 52.51 34.91 -49.73
CA PRO A 156 53.07 36.27 -49.58
C PRO A 156 54.42 36.50 -50.31
N LYS A 157 55.06 37.67 -50.09
CA LYS A 157 56.53 37.85 -50.24
C LYS A 157 57.09 39.08 -49.50
N GLN A 158 58.30 38.90 -48.96
CA GLN A 158 59.13 39.77 -48.13
C GLN A 158 59.82 40.90 -48.92
N THR A 159 60.26 41.97 -48.22
CA THR A 159 61.66 42.44 -48.26
C THR A 159 62.01 43.39 -47.08
N SER A 160 63.24 43.20 -46.58
CA SER A 160 64.19 43.99 -45.78
C SER A 160 63.93 45.47 -45.43
N ASN A 161 64.57 46.11 -44.45
CA ASN A 161 65.22 45.79 -43.17
C ASN A 161 65.55 47.19 -42.56
N LEU A 162 65.49 47.33 -41.23
CA LEU A 162 65.73 48.53 -40.40
C LEU A 162 64.64 49.62 -40.32
N ASP A 163 63.99 50.05 -41.41
CA ASP A 163 62.73 50.84 -41.31
C ASP A 163 61.58 50.00 -40.69
N GLY A 164 61.69 48.68 -40.86
CA GLY A 164 60.81 47.69 -40.23
C GLY A 164 60.79 47.82 -38.71
N LYS A 165 61.92 48.07 -38.02
CA LYS A 165 61.92 48.13 -36.55
C LYS A 165 61.21 49.38 -36.01
N LEU A 166 61.33 50.53 -36.69
CA LEU A 166 60.57 51.75 -36.34
C LEU A 166 59.09 51.60 -36.70
N LYS A 167 58.80 50.96 -37.84
CA LYS A 167 57.44 50.65 -38.28
C LYS A 167 56.78 49.62 -37.36
N ASP A 168 57.52 48.62 -36.88
CA ASP A 168 57.08 47.59 -35.94
C ASP A 168 56.88 48.18 -34.56
N ALA A 169 57.76 49.06 -34.07
CA ALA A 169 57.53 49.79 -32.84
C ALA A 169 56.31 50.73 -32.94
N LYS A 170 56.12 51.43 -34.07
CA LYS A 170 54.91 52.25 -34.32
C LYS A 170 53.65 51.39 -34.47
N ASN A 171 53.74 50.22 -35.10
CA ASN A 171 52.65 49.26 -35.23
C ASN A 171 52.30 48.66 -33.87
N GLN A 172 53.29 48.28 -33.06
CA GLN A 172 53.10 47.85 -31.67
C GLN A 172 52.47 48.95 -30.83
N LEU A 173 52.89 50.21 -30.94
CA LEU A 173 52.26 51.35 -30.25
C LEU A 173 50.82 51.56 -30.73
N ARG A 174 50.55 51.37 -32.02
CA ARG A 174 49.20 51.44 -32.60
C ARG A 174 48.32 50.30 -32.12
N ASP A 175 48.87 49.10 -32.01
CA ASP A 175 48.17 47.90 -31.56
C ASP A 175 47.95 47.92 -30.06
N LEU A 176 48.89 48.42 -29.26
CA LEU A 176 48.71 48.71 -27.83
C LEU A 176 47.65 49.80 -27.61
N ARG A 177 47.61 50.85 -28.45
CA ARG A 177 46.54 51.86 -28.39
C ARG A 177 45.19 51.26 -28.75
N LYS A 178 45.12 50.39 -29.77
CA LYS A 178 43.90 49.64 -30.12
C LYS A 178 43.46 48.74 -28.96
N GLN A 179 44.37 47.98 -28.36
CA GLN A 179 44.12 47.15 -27.19
C GLN A 179 43.62 48.00 -26.02
N LEU A 180 44.25 49.14 -25.72
CA LEU A 180 43.80 50.06 -24.67
C LEU A 180 42.39 50.61 -24.95
N THR A 181 42.07 50.96 -26.21
CA THR A 181 40.70 51.38 -26.55
C THR A 181 39.70 50.22 -26.47
N GLN A 182 40.13 49.00 -26.76
CA GLN A 182 39.30 47.81 -26.66
C GLN A 182 39.02 47.45 -25.20
N THR A 183 40.05 47.45 -24.34
CA THR A 183 39.90 47.19 -22.91
C THR A 183 39.05 48.27 -22.23
N LYS A 184 39.18 49.54 -22.62
CA LYS A 184 38.27 50.62 -22.17
C LYS A 184 36.81 50.36 -22.55
N ARG A 185 36.56 49.87 -23.77
CA ARG A 185 35.19 49.50 -24.21
C ARG A 185 34.65 48.31 -23.44
N GLU A 186 35.49 47.33 -23.13
CA GLU A 186 35.11 46.17 -22.32
C GLU A 186 34.82 46.56 -20.88
N LEU A 187 35.60 47.47 -20.30
CA LEU A 187 35.38 47.99 -18.95
C LEU A 187 34.01 48.69 -18.85
N ILE A 188 33.68 49.56 -19.81
CA ILE A 188 32.35 50.21 -19.87
C ILE A 188 31.21 49.18 -19.99
N LYS A 189 31.41 48.12 -20.79
CA LYS A 189 30.43 47.02 -20.90
C LYS A 189 30.25 46.26 -19.58
N LEU A 190 31.34 46.03 -18.85
CA LEU A 190 31.31 45.38 -17.54
C LEU A 190 30.59 46.27 -16.50
N GLU A 191 30.86 47.57 -16.48
CA GLU A 191 30.16 48.53 -15.60
C GLU A 191 28.65 48.54 -15.87
N HIS A 192 28.24 48.54 -17.13
CA HIS A 192 26.80 48.45 -17.48
C HIS A 192 26.20 47.10 -17.07
N ARG A 193 26.98 46.02 -17.12
CA ARG A 193 26.53 44.69 -16.67
C ARG A 193 26.38 44.64 -15.15
N THR A 194 27.30 45.22 -14.39
CA THR A 194 27.20 45.28 -12.93
C THR A 194 25.99 46.10 -12.49
N GLU A 195 25.74 47.25 -13.14
CA GLU A 195 24.56 48.07 -12.84
C GLU A 195 23.24 47.34 -13.12
N ARG A 196 23.17 46.56 -14.21
CA ARG A 196 22.00 45.70 -14.50
C ARG A 196 21.80 44.63 -13.44
N LEU A 197 22.86 43.95 -13.02
CA LEU A 197 22.79 42.91 -11.98
C LEU A 197 22.38 43.49 -10.63
N GLU A 198 22.83 44.70 -10.28
CA GLU A 198 22.40 45.38 -9.06
C GLU A 198 20.90 45.73 -9.09
N LYS A 199 20.39 46.20 -10.24
CA LYS A 199 18.94 46.44 -10.44
C LYS A 199 18.13 45.15 -10.33
N GLU A 200 18.62 44.04 -10.86
CA GLU A 200 17.97 42.73 -10.73
C GLU A 200 17.99 42.22 -9.29
N LYS A 201 19.11 42.36 -8.59
CA LYS A 201 19.25 42.01 -7.17
C LYS A 201 18.27 42.81 -6.30
N ALA A 202 18.08 44.10 -6.58
CA ALA A 202 17.10 44.93 -5.88
C ALA A 202 15.66 44.43 -6.11
N LYS A 203 15.30 44.10 -7.36
CA LYS A 203 13.97 43.53 -7.69
C LYS A 203 13.73 42.18 -7.03
N LEU A 204 14.74 41.32 -6.96
CA LEU A 204 14.63 40.02 -6.28
C LEU A 204 14.45 40.19 -4.78
N LYS A 205 15.16 41.14 -4.15
CA LYS A 205 14.96 41.46 -2.72
C LYS A 205 13.54 41.95 -2.44
N GLU A 206 12.97 42.79 -3.29
CA GLU A 206 11.58 43.26 -3.14
C GLU A 206 10.56 42.12 -3.31
N ARG A 207 10.82 41.17 -4.21
CA ARG A 207 9.97 39.98 -4.36
C ARG A 207 10.07 39.06 -3.14
N LEU A 208 11.26 38.91 -2.56
CA LEU A 208 11.48 38.11 -1.36
C LEU A 208 10.70 38.68 -0.17
N THR A 209 10.76 39.99 0.07
CA THR A 209 10.02 40.61 1.17
C THR A 209 8.50 40.51 0.99
N LYS A 210 8.00 40.62 -0.24
CA LYS A 210 6.57 40.38 -0.56
C LYS A 210 6.16 38.93 -0.31
N ALA A 211 7.01 37.96 -0.66
CA ALA A 211 6.76 36.55 -0.41
C ALA A 211 6.73 36.25 1.10
N GLU A 212 7.70 36.76 1.87
CA GLU A 212 7.75 36.62 3.34
C GLU A 212 6.52 37.21 4.03
N GLN A 213 6.03 38.37 3.56
CA GLN A 213 4.78 38.95 4.05
C GLN A 213 3.57 38.05 3.78
N SER A 214 3.45 37.51 2.57
CA SER A 214 2.35 36.59 2.24
C SER A 214 2.42 35.29 3.05
N GLU A 215 3.62 34.75 3.28
CA GLU A 215 3.80 33.55 4.10
C GLU A 215 3.39 33.80 5.55
N LYS A 216 3.75 34.96 6.10
CA LYS A 216 3.31 35.36 7.44
C LYS A 216 1.78 35.43 7.52
N GLU A 217 1.11 36.03 6.53
CA GLU A 217 -0.36 36.06 6.48
C GLU A 217 -0.98 34.65 6.40
N TYR A 218 -0.38 33.72 5.63
CA TYR A 218 -0.84 32.34 5.58
C TYR A 218 -0.68 31.62 6.92
N ARG A 219 0.46 31.81 7.61
CA ARG A 219 0.70 31.25 8.95
C ARG A 219 -0.32 31.79 9.96
N ASP A 220 -0.59 33.09 9.96
CA ASP A 220 -1.56 33.72 10.86
C ASP A 220 -2.99 33.18 10.60
N ARG A 221 -3.37 33.01 9.32
CA ARG A 221 -4.67 32.41 8.94
C ARG A 221 -4.76 30.94 9.37
N ALA A 222 -3.71 30.15 9.16
CA ALA A 222 -3.67 28.76 9.58
C ALA A 222 -3.77 28.62 11.11
N GLN A 223 -3.08 29.48 11.86
CA GLN A 223 -3.15 29.50 13.32
C GLN A 223 -4.54 29.91 13.82
N LYS A 224 -5.21 30.85 13.14
CA LYS A 224 -6.61 31.21 13.44
C LYS A 224 -7.55 30.01 13.22
N PHE A 225 -7.40 29.30 12.10
CA PHE A 225 -8.19 28.10 11.79
C PHE A 225 -8.00 26.99 12.84
N LEU A 226 -6.76 26.75 13.28
CA LEU A 226 -6.49 25.77 14.35
C LEU A 226 -7.19 26.14 15.66
N ARG A 227 -7.15 27.42 16.06
CA ARG A 227 -7.86 27.91 17.26
C ARG A 227 -9.39 27.76 17.14
N GLU A 228 -9.96 27.99 15.96
CA GLU A 228 -11.39 27.79 15.72
C GLU A 228 -11.78 26.30 15.80
N ARG A 229 -10.97 25.43 15.21
CA ARG A 229 -11.16 23.98 15.28
C ARG A 229 -11.09 23.45 16.71
N ASP A 230 -10.14 23.94 17.51
CA ASP A 230 -9.98 23.49 18.89
C ASP A 230 -11.17 23.95 19.76
N LYS A 231 -11.71 25.16 19.54
CA LYS A 231 -12.97 25.61 20.16
C LYS A 231 -14.17 24.75 19.75
N GLU A 232 -14.21 24.29 18.51
CA GLU A 232 -15.29 23.40 18.03
C GLU A 232 -15.17 22.01 18.68
N LYS A 233 -13.95 21.49 18.82
CA LYS A 233 -13.70 20.24 19.57
C LYS A 233 -14.18 20.36 21.02
N GLU A 234 -13.82 21.42 21.73
CA GLU A 234 -14.29 21.67 23.11
C GLU A 234 -15.83 21.68 23.18
N LYS A 235 -16.51 22.36 22.24
CA LYS A 235 -17.99 22.33 22.16
C LYS A 235 -18.55 20.92 21.95
N THR A 236 -17.92 20.12 21.07
CA THR A 236 -18.38 18.74 20.82
C THR A 236 -18.12 17.81 22.01
N GLU A 237 -17.03 18.00 22.74
CA GLU A 237 -16.73 17.25 23.96
C GLU A 237 -17.72 17.60 25.07
N GLU A 238 -18.05 18.89 25.23
CA GLU A 238 -19.07 19.33 26.18
C GLU A 238 -20.44 18.74 25.84
N GLN A 239 -20.85 18.76 24.56
CA GLN A 239 -22.07 18.09 24.10
C GLN A 239 -22.06 16.59 24.41
N ARG A 240 -20.91 15.91 24.21
CA ARG A 240 -20.78 14.48 24.56
C ARG A 240 -20.89 14.24 26.06
N ARG A 241 -20.32 15.10 26.90
CA ARG A 241 -20.46 15.04 28.35
C ARG A 241 -21.92 15.18 28.77
N VAL A 242 -22.62 16.19 28.26
CA VAL A 242 -24.06 16.38 28.52
C VAL A 242 -24.88 15.17 28.09
N VAL A 243 -24.63 14.61 26.90
CA VAL A 243 -25.32 13.39 26.42
C VAL A 243 -25.01 12.18 27.31
N SER A 244 -23.76 12.04 27.77
CA SER A 244 -23.36 10.97 28.67
C SER A 244 -24.06 11.11 30.03
N GLU A 245 -24.11 12.31 30.60
CA GLU A 245 -24.81 12.61 31.85
C GLU A 245 -26.30 12.33 31.74
N LEU A 246 -26.93 12.77 30.64
CA LEU A 246 -28.33 12.47 30.36
C LEU A 246 -28.60 10.98 30.22
N ARG A 247 -27.69 10.22 29.59
CA ARG A 247 -27.79 8.74 29.52
C ARG A 247 -27.68 8.11 30.90
N THR A 248 -26.70 8.51 31.71
CA THR A 248 -26.59 7.99 33.08
C THR A 248 -27.83 8.31 33.90
N LEU A 249 -28.41 9.52 33.77
CA LEU A 249 -29.67 9.87 34.42
C LEU A 249 -30.83 9.01 33.91
N LEU A 250 -30.88 8.71 32.61
CA LEU A 250 -31.89 7.84 32.02
C LEU A 250 -31.75 6.38 32.48
N ASP A 251 -30.53 5.88 32.58
CA ASP A 251 -30.22 4.51 33.00
C ASP A 251 -30.45 4.29 34.51
N HIS A 252 -30.32 5.36 35.32
CA HIS A 252 -30.59 5.34 36.76
C HIS A 252 -32.04 5.68 37.12
N GLN A 253 -32.85 6.14 36.15
CA GLN A 253 -34.29 6.07 36.33
C GLN A 253 -34.68 4.59 36.30
N PRO A 254 -35.31 4.04 37.35
CA PRO A 254 -35.92 2.73 37.25
C PRO A 254 -36.86 2.82 36.06
N ARG A 255 -36.56 2.06 34.98
CA ARG A 255 -37.52 1.90 33.89
C ARG A 255 -38.82 1.56 34.59
N PRO A 256 -39.89 2.36 34.47
CA PRO A 256 -41.18 1.91 34.95
C PRO A 256 -41.37 0.58 34.26
N GLU A 257 -41.41 -0.50 35.03
CA GLU A 257 -41.88 -1.78 34.53
C GLU A 257 -43.19 -1.41 33.86
N ARG A 258 -43.19 -1.43 32.53
CA ARG A 258 -44.43 -1.22 31.80
C ARG A 258 -45.25 -2.39 32.28
N PRO A 259 -46.28 -2.21 33.12
CA PRO A 259 -47.07 -3.34 33.54
C PRO A 259 -47.53 -3.97 32.25
N ALA A 260 -47.18 -5.24 32.04
CA ALA A 260 -47.70 -5.99 30.91
C ALA A 260 -49.19 -5.67 30.89
N ALA A 261 -49.70 -5.15 29.77
CA ALA A 261 -51.12 -4.81 29.69
C ALA A 261 -51.86 -6.03 30.26
N PRO A 262 -52.83 -5.89 31.18
CA PRO A 262 -53.40 -7.02 31.93
C PRO A 262 -53.82 -8.22 31.06
N HIS A 263 -54.09 -7.94 29.78
CA HIS A 263 -54.38 -8.90 28.72
C HIS A 263 -53.18 -9.77 28.29
N GLU A 264 -51.95 -9.26 28.19
CA GLU A 264 -50.76 -10.01 27.74
C GLU A 264 -50.38 -11.12 28.71
N GLN A 265 -50.36 -10.78 30.00
CA GLN A 265 -50.00 -11.75 31.04
C GLN A 265 -51.06 -12.85 31.18
N ALA A 266 -52.34 -12.50 30.97
CA ALA A 266 -53.45 -13.46 31.04
C ALA A 266 -53.37 -14.54 29.94
N TRP A 267 -53.16 -14.16 28.67
CA TRP A 267 -53.07 -15.16 27.60
C TRP A 267 -51.74 -15.92 27.64
N LYS A 268 -50.63 -15.26 28.02
CA LYS A 268 -49.33 -15.92 28.14
C LYS A 268 -49.35 -17.03 29.18
N SER A 269 -49.87 -16.77 30.37
CA SER A 269 -50.03 -17.80 31.41
C SER A 269 -50.94 -18.94 30.96
N ALA A 270 -52.00 -18.65 30.20
CA ALA A 270 -52.88 -19.70 29.67
C ALA A 270 -52.14 -20.60 28.65
N VAL A 271 -51.32 -20.01 27.78
CA VAL A 271 -50.50 -20.76 26.81
C VAL A 271 -49.43 -21.59 27.53
N GLU A 272 -48.74 -21.03 28.53
CA GLU A 272 -47.76 -21.75 29.33
C GLU A 272 -48.39 -22.97 30.04
N GLN A 273 -49.58 -22.80 30.63
CA GLN A 273 -50.33 -23.92 31.22
C GLN A 273 -50.73 -24.98 30.19
N LEU A 274 -51.08 -24.59 28.95
CA LEU A 274 -51.35 -25.55 27.88
C LEU A 274 -50.08 -26.32 27.48
N ILE A 275 -48.93 -25.66 27.44
CA ILE A 275 -47.63 -26.29 27.16
C ILE A 275 -47.25 -27.27 28.28
N GLU A 276 -47.38 -26.87 29.55
CA GLU A 276 -47.12 -27.72 30.72
C GLU A 276 -48.04 -28.94 30.77
N ALA A 277 -49.29 -28.80 30.31
CA ALA A 277 -50.26 -29.89 30.21
C ALA A 277 -50.10 -30.75 28.94
N GLU A 278 -49.02 -30.58 28.17
CA GLU A 278 -48.74 -31.28 26.91
C GLU A 278 -49.81 -31.10 25.81
N LYS A 279 -50.65 -30.06 25.92
CA LYS A 279 -51.68 -29.72 24.93
C LYS A 279 -51.13 -28.82 23.82
N THR A 280 -50.06 -29.29 23.17
CA THR A 280 -49.28 -28.49 22.21
C THR A 280 -50.08 -28.06 20.98
N GLU A 281 -51.03 -28.85 20.49
CA GLU A 281 -51.85 -28.48 19.33
C GLU A 281 -52.78 -27.31 19.65
N ALA A 282 -53.47 -27.34 20.79
CA ALA A 282 -54.35 -26.27 21.23
C ALA A 282 -53.56 -24.97 21.47
N ALA A 283 -52.36 -25.07 22.07
CA ALA A 283 -51.47 -23.93 22.24
C ALA A 283 -51.02 -23.34 20.90
N ALA A 284 -50.65 -24.19 19.93
CA ALA A 284 -50.26 -23.75 18.60
C ALA A 284 -51.41 -23.06 17.84
N GLU A 285 -52.61 -23.64 17.85
CA GLU A 285 -53.79 -23.06 17.19
C GLU A 285 -54.14 -21.68 17.77
N PHE A 286 -54.09 -21.54 19.10
CA PHE A 286 -54.31 -20.27 19.78
C PHE A 286 -53.29 -19.20 19.36
N LEU A 287 -52.01 -19.54 19.39
CA LEU A 287 -50.91 -18.64 19.03
C LEU A 287 -50.92 -18.29 17.53
N GLU A 288 -51.19 -19.26 16.64
CA GLU A 288 -51.33 -19.03 15.19
C GLU A 288 -52.47 -18.03 14.91
N ALA A 289 -53.62 -18.19 15.57
CA ALA A 289 -54.74 -17.25 15.46
C ALA A 289 -54.35 -15.85 15.97
N PHE A 290 -53.58 -15.79 17.06
CA PHE A 290 -53.10 -14.52 17.61
C PHE A 290 -52.17 -13.79 16.62
N VAL A 291 -51.17 -14.49 16.08
CA VAL A 291 -50.20 -13.93 15.12
C VAL A 291 -50.88 -13.46 13.83
N LYS A 292 -51.93 -14.16 13.37
CA LYS A 292 -52.71 -13.75 12.19
C LYS A 292 -53.52 -12.47 12.43
N ASN A 293 -54.00 -12.26 13.65
CA ASN A 293 -54.87 -11.11 13.98
C ASN A 293 -54.09 -9.85 14.39
N ASP A 294 -52.90 -9.99 14.99
CA ASP A 294 -52.06 -8.86 15.40
C ASP A 294 -50.61 -9.03 14.94
N MET A 295 -50.39 -8.73 13.67
CA MET A 295 -49.06 -8.77 13.05
C MET A 295 -48.07 -7.74 13.62
N HIS A 296 -48.52 -6.74 14.38
CA HIS A 296 -47.66 -5.68 14.89
C HIS A 296 -47.10 -5.97 16.27
N ASN A 297 -47.76 -6.83 17.05
CA ASN A 297 -47.29 -7.28 18.37
C ASN A 297 -47.05 -8.80 18.44
N CYS A 298 -46.45 -9.34 17.37
CA CYS A 298 -46.24 -10.76 17.11
C CYS A 298 -45.07 -11.41 17.85
N VAL A 299 -44.15 -10.66 18.47
CA VAL A 299 -42.87 -11.21 18.96
C VAL A 299 -43.08 -12.27 20.05
N THR A 300 -43.72 -11.92 21.16
CA THR A 300 -43.96 -12.86 22.28
C THR A 300 -44.78 -14.09 21.83
N PRO A 301 -45.89 -13.94 21.07
CA PRO A 301 -46.61 -15.09 20.53
C PRO A 301 -45.75 -16.00 19.64
N LEU A 302 -44.90 -15.42 18.77
CA LEU A 302 -44.02 -16.19 17.88
C LEU A 302 -42.92 -16.92 18.65
N GLU A 303 -42.31 -16.30 19.67
CA GLU A 303 -41.34 -16.96 20.54
C GLU A 303 -41.93 -18.20 21.22
N LEU A 304 -43.14 -18.08 21.77
CA LEU A 304 -43.86 -19.21 22.35
C LEU A 304 -44.21 -20.26 21.29
N LEU A 305 -44.64 -19.84 20.10
CA LEU A 305 -45.01 -20.74 19.02
C LEU A 305 -43.81 -21.60 18.57
N VAL A 306 -42.60 -21.01 18.52
CA VAL A 306 -41.35 -21.75 18.27
C VAL A 306 -41.12 -22.81 19.34
N VAL A 307 -41.36 -22.51 20.61
CA VAL A 307 -41.26 -23.50 21.71
C VAL A 307 -42.30 -24.62 21.54
N VAL A 308 -43.54 -24.28 21.22
CA VAL A 308 -44.62 -25.27 21.01
C VAL A 308 -44.28 -26.22 19.85
N TYR A 309 -43.80 -25.70 18.71
CA TYR A 309 -43.42 -26.56 17.58
C TYR A 309 -42.17 -27.38 17.84
N ARG A 310 -41.21 -26.85 18.62
CA ARG A 310 -40.06 -27.62 19.08
C ARG A 310 -40.50 -28.82 19.93
N ASN A 311 -41.40 -28.60 20.90
CA ASN A 311 -41.88 -29.65 21.80
C ASN A 311 -42.73 -30.70 21.08
N SER A 312 -43.46 -30.32 20.04
CA SER A 312 -44.25 -31.24 19.21
C SER A 312 -43.45 -31.92 18.08
N GLY A 313 -42.16 -31.61 17.92
CA GLY A 313 -41.31 -32.19 16.87
C GLY A 313 -41.65 -31.73 15.44
N ARG A 314 -42.42 -30.65 15.27
CA ARG A 314 -42.85 -30.13 13.96
C ARG A 314 -41.82 -29.14 13.40
N HIS A 315 -40.68 -29.66 12.94
CA HIS A 315 -39.55 -28.84 12.48
C HIS A 315 -39.90 -27.86 11.34
N ASP A 316 -40.74 -28.25 10.37
CA ASP A 316 -41.12 -27.36 9.26
C ASP A 316 -41.89 -26.13 9.75
N LYS A 317 -42.87 -26.34 10.63
CA LYS A 317 -43.64 -25.26 11.25
C LYS A 317 -42.79 -24.42 12.20
N GLN A 318 -41.85 -25.04 12.90
CA GLN A 318 -40.89 -24.34 13.75
C GLN A 318 -40.02 -23.39 12.92
N ALA A 319 -39.52 -23.83 11.76
CA ALA A 319 -38.76 -23.00 10.84
C ALA A 319 -39.62 -21.84 10.30
N GLU A 320 -40.88 -22.10 9.93
CA GLU A 320 -41.82 -21.06 9.50
C GLU A 320 -42.04 -19.98 10.57
N ALA A 321 -42.28 -20.38 11.82
CA ALA A 321 -42.42 -19.46 12.94
C ALA A 321 -41.14 -18.64 13.20
N LEU A 322 -39.96 -19.27 13.10
CA LEU A 322 -38.66 -18.59 13.23
C LEU A 322 -38.43 -17.56 12.12
N LYS A 323 -38.86 -17.84 10.89
CA LYS A 323 -38.81 -16.85 9.80
C LYS A 323 -39.73 -15.68 10.05
N MET A 324 -40.96 -15.93 10.48
CA MET A 324 -41.89 -14.86 10.86
C MET A 324 -41.33 -14.01 12.01
N LEU A 325 -40.69 -14.64 12.99
CA LEU A 325 -40.03 -13.95 14.09
C LEU A 325 -38.89 -13.06 13.59
N SER A 326 -38.06 -13.59 12.69
CA SER A 326 -37.03 -12.82 12.00
C SER A 326 -37.60 -11.62 11.23
N ASP A 327 -38.73 -11.77 10.53
CA ASP A 327 -39.40 -10.66 9.84
C ASP A 327 -39.88 -9.59 10.82
N CYS A 328 -40.48 -10.00 11.94
CA CYS A 328 -40.93 -9.09 13.01
C CYS A 328 -39.72 -8.31 13.58
N HIS A 329 -38.58 -8.98 13.82
CA HIS A 329 -37.35 -8.31 14.28
C HIS A 329 -36.73 -7.36 13.25
N LEU A 330 -36.72 -7.72 11.96
CA LEU A 330 -36.28 -6.85 10.87
C LEU A 330 -37.09 -5.55 10.80
N LYS A 331 -38.42 -5.65 10.95
CA LYS A 331 -39.33 -4.49 10.99
C LYS A 331 -39.04 -3.60 12.20
N CYS A 332 -38.68 -4.19 13.34
CA CYS A 332 -38.30 -3.46 14.55
C CYS A 332 -36.82 -3.00 14.58
N ASN A 333 -36.04 -3.20 13.51
CA ASN A 333 -34.60 -2.91 13.42
C ASN A 333 -33.76 -3.61 14.52
N ARG A 334 -34.21 -4.77 14.99
CA ARG A 334 -33.50 -5.69 15.90
C ARG A 334 -32.70 -6.69 15.08
N LEU A 335 -31.62 -6.21 14.47
CA LEU A 335 -30.91 -6.95 13.41
C LEU A 335 -30.21 -8.21 13.91
N VAL A 336 -29.72 -8.23 15.15
CA VAL A 336 -28.98 -9.39 15.71
C VAL A 336 -29.97 -10.52 15.98
N GLU A 337 -31.10 -10.19 16.60
CA GLU A 337 -32.19 -11.11 16.91
C GLU A 337 -32.86 -11.65 15.63
N ALA A 338 -32.95 -10.82 14.57
CA ALA A 338 -33.38 -11.28 13.26
C ALA A 338 -32.43 -12.33 12.67
N ILE A 339 -31.12 -12.08 12.71
CA ILE A 339 -30.10 -13.03 12.23
C ILE A 339 -30.17 -14.32 13.05
N GLU A 340 -30.29 -14.24 14.37
CA GLU A 340 -30.40 -15.41 15.26
C GLU A 340 -31.62 -16.26 14.92
N ALA A 341 -32.81 -15.65 14.79
CA ALA A 341 -34.03 -16.38 14.46
C ALA A 341 -33.94 -17.06 13.08
N ALA A 342 -33.44 -16.35 12.07
CA ALA A 342 -33.26 -16.92 10.73
C ALA A 342 -32.17 -18.01 10.70
N ALA A 343 -31.10 -17.87 11.48
CA ALA A 343 -30.05 -18.88 11.61
C ALA A 343 -30.58 -20.17 12.22
N LYS A 344 -31.37 -20.08 13.30
CA LYS A 344 -32.06 -21.24 13.90
C LYS A 344 -33.01 -21.91 12.90
N ALA A 345 -33.63 -21.15 11.99
CA ALA A 345 -34.46 -21.73 10.93
C ALA A 345 -33.61 -22.50 9.90
N LEU A 346 -32.40 -22.02 9.58
CA LEU A 346 -31.46 -22.73 8.70
C LEU A 346 -30.91 -24.01 9.32
N ASP A 347 -30.74 -24.05 10.64
CA ASP A 347 -30.34 -25.29 11.33
C ASP A 347 -31.42 -26.38 11.25
N LEU A 348 -32.70 -25.99 11.18
CA LEU A 348 -33.81 -26.92 11.01
C LEU A 348 -33.98 -27.36 9.54
N ILE A 349 -33.90 -26.41 8.61
CA ILE A 349 -34.04 -26.66 7.17
C ILE A 349 -32.81 -26.07 6.47
N PRO A 350 -31.76 -26.87 6.25
CA PRO A 350 -30.58 -26.42 5.54
C PRO A 350 -30.95 -25.87 4.16
N GLN A 351 -30.39 -24.72 3.80
CA GLN A 351 -30.62 -24.05 2.52
C GLN A 351 -32.01 -23.44 2.31
N TRP A 352 -32.80 -23.28 3.36
CA TRP A 352 -34.10 -22.64 3.23
C TRP A 352 -33.98 -21.16 2.81
N LEU A 353 -34.39 -20.88 1.57
CA LEU A 353 -34.20 -19.59 0.91
C LEU A 353 -34.77 -18.39 1.70
N PRO A 354 -35.98 -18.46 2.29
CA PRO A 354 -36.54 -17.35 3.06
C PRO A 354 -35.67 -16.92 4.24
N ALA A 355 -35.05 -17.86 4.96
CA ALA A 355 -34.15 -17.54 6.06
C ALA A 355 -32.83 -16.92 5.57
N VAL A 356 -32.30 -17.40 4.44
CA VAL A 356 -31.12 -16.79 3.79
C VAL A 356 -31.39 -15.34 3.40
N GLU A 357 -32.56 -15.05 2.84
CA GLU A 357 -32.95 -13.68 2.44
C GLU A 357 -33.03 -12.75 3.64
N ASN A 358 -33.63 -13.19 4.75
CA ASN A 358 -33.71 -12.42 5.99
C ASN A 358 -32.31 -12.12 6.57
N ILE A 359 -31.40 -13.08 6.55
CA ILE A 359 -30.01 -12.87 6.99
C ILE A 359 -29.32 -11.84 6.08
N LYS A 360 -29.44 -11.98 4.76
CA LYS A 360 -28.88 -11.01 3.81
C LYS A 360 -29.43 -9.60 4.03
N GLU A 361 -30.75 -9.49 4.21
CA GLU A 361 -31.39 -8.20 4.49
C GLU A 361 -30.89 -7.60 5.80
N ALA A 362 -30.83 -8.39 6.88
CA ALA A 362 -30.30 -7.93 8.16
C ALA A 362 -28.85 -7.46 8.04
N LEU A 363 -27.98 -8.25 7.40
CA LEU A 363 -26.56 -7.93 7.19
C LEU A 363 -26.40 -6.65 6.36
N SER A 364 -27.21 -6.45 5.32
CA SER A 364 -27.15 -5.25 4.47
C SER A 364 -27.48 -3.95 5.22
N ARG A 365 -28.21 -4.04 6.34
CA ARG A 365 -28.57 -2.91 7.20
C ARG A 365 -27.54 -2.63 8.30
N ILE A 366 -26.50 -3.46 8.42
CA ILE A 366 -25.43 -3.26 9.41
C ILE A 366 -24.35 -2.36 8.84
N ASN A 367 -24.08 -1.27 9.55
CA ASN A 367 -22.98 -0.37 9.23
C ASN A 367 -21.73 -0.74 10.03
N LEU A 368 -20.54 -0.71 9.41
CA LEU A 368 -19.25 -0.96 10.07
C LEU A 368 -18.97 -0.07 11.29
N LYS A 369 -19.61 1.10 11.39
CA LYS A 369 -19.52 1.96 12.58
C LYS A 369 -20.29 1.41 13.79
N GLN A 370 -21.21 0.47 13.60
CA GLN A 370 -22.03 -0.14 14.66
C GLN A 370 -21.32 -1.33 15.31
N GLN A 371 -20.15 -1.07 15.90
CA GLN A 371 -19.29 -2.10 16.49
C GLN A 371 -20.01 -2.97 17.53
N HIS A 372 -20.93 -2.41 18.31
CA HIS A 372 -21.74 -3.18 19.26
C HIS A 372 -22.58 -4.29 18.61
N ARG A 373 -23.16 -4.05 17.41
CA ARG A 373 -23.94 -5.07 16.67
C ARG A 373 -23.03 -6.14 16.08
N ILE A 374 -21.89 -5.73 15.53
CA ILE A 374 -20.88 -6.64 14.99
C ILE A 374 -20.38 -7.58 16.10
N SER A 375 -20.06 -7.03 17.28
CA SER A 375 -19.67 -7.82 18.46
C SER A 375 -20.78 -8.77 18.91
N ALA A 376 -22.03 -8.34 18.95
CA ALA A 376 -23.15 -9.22 19.32
C ALA A 376 -23.35 -10.37 18.31
N ILE A 377 -23.22 -10.11 17.01
CA ILE A 377 -23.29 -11.15 15.97
C ILE A 377 -22.10 -12.11 16.10
N ARG A 378 -20.89 -11.61 16.39
CA ARG A 378 -19.74 -12.48 16.64
C ARG A 378 -19.98 -13.43 17.82
N VAL A 379 -20.54 -12.92 18.93
CA VAL A 379 -20.92 -13.77 20.08
C VAL A 379 -21.91 -14.84 19.65
N LEU A 380 -22.94 -14.47 18.89
CA LEU A 380 -23.92 -15.40 18.33
C LEU A 380 -23.25 -16.47 17.44
N LEU A 381 -22.33 -16.08 16.54
CA LEU A 381 -21.63 -16.98 15.63
C LEU A 381 -20.74 -18.00 16.36
N CYS A 382 -20.34 -17.70 17.59
CA CYS A 382 -19.52 -18.57 18.44
C CYS A 382 -20.33 -19.39 19.44
N ASP A 383 -21.59 -19.04 19.69
CA ASP A 383 -22.46 -19.77 20.60
C ASP A 383 -23.08 -21.00 19.91
N ARG A 384 -22.42 -22.14 20.08
CA ARG A 384 -22.85 -23.44 19.54
C ARG A 384 -24.15 -23.96 20.14
N ASN A 385 -24.62 -23.42 21.27
CA ASN A 385 -25.94 -23.76 21.80
C ASN A 385 -27.06 -23.03 21.04
N SER A 386 -26.73 -21.91 20.41
CA SER A 386 -27.68 -21.07 19.68
C SER A 386 -27.75 -21.42 18.20
N ILE A 387 -26.60 -21.65 17.54
CA ILE A 387 -26.54 -22.00 16.11
C ILE A 387 -25.43 -23.02 15.81
N SER A 388 -25.62 -23.83 14.76
CA SER A 388 -24.60 -24.78 14.31
C SER A 388 -23.36 -24.11 13.67
N GLU A 389 -22.25 -24.86 13.59
CA GLU A 389 -21.02 -24.41 12.93
C GLU A 389 -21.21 -24.14 11.43
N GLU A 390 -21.91 -25.04 10.74
CA GLU A 390 -22.22 -24.89 9.31
C GLU A 390 -23.05 -23.63 9.05
N THR A 391 -24.04 -23.35 9.90
CA THR A 391 -24.85 -22.13 9.78
C THR A 391 -24.04 -20.88 10.10
N ALA A 392 -23.16 -20.92 11.10
CA ALA A 392 -22.27 -19.79 11.40
C ALA A 392 -21.34 -19.45 10.23
N GLU A 393 -20.68 -20.45 9.64
CA GLU A 393 -19.85 -20.28 8.44
C GLU A 393 -20.65 -19.74 7.26
N ARG A 394 -21.89 -20.23 7.10
CA ARG A 394 -22.79 -19.76 6.06
C ARG A 394 -23.17 -18.30 6.23
N ILE A 395 -23.46 -17.83 7.44
CA ILE A 395 -23.74 -16.41 7.70
C ILE A 395 -22.53 -15.55 7.33
N VAL A 396 -21.32 -15.98 7.67
CA VAL A 396 -20.08 -15.29 7.25
C VAL A 396 -19.96 -15.29 5.71
N GLY A 397 -20.27 -16.41 5.05
CA GLY A 397 -20.35 -16.50 3.58
C GLY A 397 -21.37 -15.54 2.96
N LEU A 398 -22.54 -15.39 3.58
CA LEU A 398 -23.56 -14.42 3.15
C LEU A 398 -23.11 -12.97 3.37
N ALA A 399 -22.34 -12.71 4.42
CA ALA A 399 -21.72 -11.41 4.64
C ALA A 399 -20.74 -11.05 3.53
N TYR A 400 -19.96 -12.00 3.00
CA TYR A 400 -19.07 -11.77 1.85
C TYR A 400 -19.84 -11.31 0.60
N GLY A 401 -21.05 -11.85 0.39
CA GLY A 401 -21.93 -11.39 -0.68
C GLY A 401 -22.53 -10.00 -0.48
N THR A 402 -22.42 -9.44 0.73
CA THR A 402 -22.98 -8.13 1.10
C THR A 402 -21.90 -7.06 1.18
N SER A 403 -20.81 -7.32 1.91
CA SER A 403 -19.65 -6.44 2.08
C SER A 403 -18.45 -7.26 2.54
N LEU A 404 -17.34 -7.14 1.82
CA LEU A 404 -16.06 -7.78 2.18
C LEU A 404 -15.61 -7.35 3.58
N GLU A 405 -15.65 -6.06 3.87
CA GLU A 405 -15.23 -5.48 5.14
C GLU A 405 -16.09 -5.96 6.32
N LEU A 406 -17.40 -6.15 6.11
CA LEU A 406 -18.29 -6.71 7.13
C LEU A 406 -18.01 -8.19 7.35
N ALA A 407 -17.79 -8.94 6.27
CA ALA A 407 -17.45 -10.35 6.35
C ALA A 407 -16.12 -10.56 7.08
N GLU A 408 -15.12 -9.75 6.74
CA GLU A 408 -13.86 -9.67 7.46
C GLU A 408 -14.11 -9.28 8.91
N ALA A 409 -14.86 -8.22 9.21
CA ALA A 409 -15.18 -7.90 10.60
C ALA A 409 -15.82 -9.09 11.33
N LEU A 410 -16.81 -9.78 10.75
CA LEU A 410 -17.43 -10.94 11.39
C LEU A 410 -16.47 -12.14 11.52
N ARG A 411 -15.54 -12.32 10.58
CA ARG A 411 -14.53 -13.39 10.56
C ARG A 411 -13.32 -13.08 11.47
N ASP A 412 -12.98 -11.80 11.64
CA ASP A 412 -11.76 -11.27 12.27
C ASP A 412 -11.82 -11.32 13.80
N HIS A 413 -12.91 -11.87 14.36
CA HIS A 413 -12.87 -12.46 15.68
C HIS A 413 -13.18 -13.94 15.55
N ARG A 414 -12.12 -14.70 15.25
CA ARG A 414 -11.86 -15.90 16.07
C ARG A 414 -12.00 -15.45 17.51
N VAL A 415 -13.21 -15.54 18.06
CA VAL A 415 -13.41 -15.61 19.50
C VAL A 415 -12.70 -16.90 19.85
N SER A 416 -11.38 -16.79 20.05
CA SER A 416 -10.69 -17.57 21.05
C SER A 416 -11.66 -17.55 22.19
N ARG A 417 -12.21 -18.72 22.53
CA ARG A 417 -12.94 -18.86 23.77
C ARG A 417 -12.11 -18.09 24.79
N ASN A 418 -12.71 -17.19 25.57
CA ASN A 418 -12.01 -16.50 26.66
C ASN A 418 -11.64 -17.49 27.78
N VAL A 419 -11.27 -18.72 27.41
CA VAL A 419 -10.70 -19.75 28.25
C VAL A 419 -9.34 -19.23 28.62
N CYS A 420 -9.27 -18.77 29.85
CA CYS A 420 -8.07 -18.30 30.47
C CYS A 420 -7.40 -19.48 31.16
N PHE A 421 -6.21 -19.85 30.71
CA PHE A 421 -5.39 -20.89 31.30
C PHE A 421 -4.50 -20.29 32.39
N SER A 422 -4.62 -20.79 33.61
CA SER A 422 -3.65 -20.50 34.67
C SER A 422 -2.52 -21.51 34.57
N LEU A 423 -1.33 -21.00 34.26
CA LEU A 423 -0.12 -21.78 34.03
C LEU A 423 0.91 -21.44 35.10
N THR A 424 1.54 -22.47 35.68
CA THR A 424 2.51 -22.31 36.77
C THR A 424 3.88 -22.84 36.36
N TYR A 425 4.93 -22.06 36.56
CA TYR A 425 6.32 -22.46 36.35
C TYR A 425 7.25 -21.70 37.29
N GLY A 426 8.20 -22.40 37.91
CA GLY A 426 9.17 -21.78 38.84
C GLY A 426 8.53 -21.13 40.09
N GLY A 427 7.34 -21.57 40.50
CA GLY A 427 6.60 -20.99 41.63
C GLY A 427 5.74 -19.76 41.26
N GLU A 428 5.85 -19.25 40.03
CA GLU A 428 5.03 -18.17 39.52
C GLU A 428 3.83 -18.72 38.74
N THR A 429 2.64 -18.15 38.97
CA THR A 429 1.41 -18.48 38.24
C THR A 429 0.96 -17.28 37.42
N ARG A 430 0.77 -17.47 36.12
CA ARG A 430 0.29 -16.44 35.19
C ARG A 430 -0.93 -16.95 34.43
N SER A 431 -1.81 -16.03 34.04
CA SER A 431 -3.06 -16.33 33.34
C SER A 431 -2.96 -15.89 31.88
N PHE A 432 -3.20 -16.83 30.96
CA PHE A 432 -3.07 -16.62 29.52
C PHE A 432 -4.32 -17.05 28.76
N THR A 433 -4.71 -16.28 27.76
CA THR A 433 -5.61 -16.75 26.69
C THR A 433 -4.75 -17.29 25.53
N PRO A 434 -5.30 -18.14 24.64
CA PRO A 434 -4.62 -18.53 23.40
C PRO A 434 -4.08 -17.33 22.62
N GLN A 435 -4.88 -16.25 22.54
CA GLN A 435 -4.49 -15.02 21.85
C GLN A 435 -3.26 -14.35 22.49
N LYS A 436 -3.23 -14.20 23.82
CA LYS A 436 -2.08 -13.62 24.52
C LYS A 436 -0.80 -14.45 24.34
N ILE A 437 -0.93 -15.78 24.24
CA ILE A 437 0.20 -16.66 23.96
C ILE A 437 0.77 -16.37 22.56
N ILE A 438 -0.12 -16.23 21.57
CA ILE A 438 0.27 -15.95 20.18
C ILE A 438 0.86 -14.55 20.04
N GLU A 439 0.25 -13.54 20.67
CA GLU A 439 0.79 -12.18 20.73
C GLU A 439 2.19 -12.14 21.34
N ALA A 440 2.44 -12.88 22.42
CA ALA A 440 3.77 -12.98 23.01
C ALA A 440 4.79 -13.60 22.05
N ILE A 441 4.39 -14.62 21.28
CA ILE A 441 5.24 -15.21 20.23
C ILE A 441 5.49 -14.19 19.11
N TYR A 442 4.45 -13.53 18.60
CA TYR A 442 4.59 -12.56 17.50
C TYR A 442 5.44 -11.36 17.89
N LYS A 443 5.28 -10.85 19.12
CA LYS A 443 6.08 -9.74 19.66
C LYS A 443 7.48 -10.13 20.10
N LYS A 444 7.90 -11.38 19.90
CA LYS A 444 9.23 -11.89 20.26
C LYS A 444 9.50 -11.75 21.77
N ASP A 445 8.46 -11.88 22.62
CA ASP A 445 8.61 -11.85 24.08
C ASP A 445 9.23 -13.16 24.58
N GLU A 446 10.55 -13.22 24.54
CA GLU A 446 11.33 -14.39 24.90
C GLU A 446 11.13 -14.82 26.36
N GLU A 447 10.90 -13.86 27.28
CA GLU A 447 10.67 -14.16 28.69
C GLU A 447 9.34 -14.90 28.88
N THR A 448 8.27 -14.39 28.29
CA THR A 448 6.96 -15.04 28.32
C THR A 448 7.00 -16.39 27.60
N VAL A 449 7.66 -16.51 26.44
CA VAL A 449 7.80 -17.79 25.73
C VAL A 449 8.60 -18.81 26.54
N LYS A 450 9.67 -18.38 27.23
CA LYS A 450 10.45 -19.24 28.14
C LYS A 450 9.61 -19.72 29.32
N PHE A 451 8.81 -18.84 29.93
CA PHE A 451 7.85 -19.20 30.98
C PHE A 451 6.86 -20.25 30.47
N LEU A 452 6.23 -19.99 29.32
CA LEU A 452 5.23 -20.88 28.72
C LEU A 452 5.82 -22.26 28.38
N ARG A 453 7.02 -22.33 27.81
CA ARG A 453 7.75 -23.59 27.56
C ARG A 453 7.91 -24.41 28.84
N GLY A 454 8.31 -23.75 29.92
CA GLY A 454 8.45 -24.36 31.25
C GLY A 454 7.11 -24.87 31.79
N ALA A 455 6.09 -24.00 31.79
CA ALA A 455 4.77 -24.32 32.32
C ALA A 455 4.10 -25.45 31.54
N LEU A 456 4.18 -25.46 30.20
CA LEU A 456 3.61 -26.51 29.36
C LEU A 456 4.32 -27.85 29.56
N LYS A 457 5.63 -27.87 29.80
CA LYS A 457 6.37 -29.10 30.13
C LYS A 457 5.90 -29.71 31.46
N THR A 458 5.60 -28.87 32.46
CA THR A 458 5.00 -29.29 33.74
C THR A 458 3.57 -29.77 33.54
N LEU A 459 2.74 -28.97 32.86
CA LEU A 459 1.33 -29.28 32.57
C LEU A 459 1.16 -30.59 31.80
N LYS A 460 2.09 -30.91 30.87
CA LYS A 460 2.09 -32.19 30.14
C LYS A 460 2.18 -33.40 31.07
N LYS A 461 2.90 -33.26 32.19
CA LYS A 461 3.07 -34.33 33.19
C LYS A 461 1.90 -34.40 34.15
N GLU A 462 1.37 -33.25 34.56
CA GLU A 462 0.36 -33.14 35.62
C GLU A 462 -1.08 -33.25 35.10
N ALA A 463 -1.39 -32.63 33.95
CA ALA A 463 -2.75 -32.50 33.43
C ALA A 463 -2.77 -32.60 31.89
N LYS A 464 -2.58 -33.81 31.36
CA LYS A 464 -2.53 -34.09 29.91
C LYS A 464 -3.77 -33.60 29.14
N CYS A 465 -4.96 -33.65 29.73
CA CYS A 465 -6.18 -33.15 29.07
C CYS A 465 -6.11 -31.64 28.81
N LYS A 466 -5.73 -30.83 29.81
CA LYS A 466 -5.56 -29.37 29.66
C LYS A 466 -4.44 -29.03 28.69
N TYR A 467 -3.35 -29.80 28.70
CA TYR A 467 -2.27 -29.65 27.73
C TYR A 467 -2.76 -29.84 26.28
N ASN A 468 -3.58 -30.87 26.03
CA ASN A 468 -4.15 -31.13 24.71
C ASN A 468 -5.21 -30.09 24.32
N GLU A 469 -5.96 -29.55 25.28
CA GLU A 469 -6.89 -28.45 25.07
C GLU A 469 -6.16 -27.19 24.59
N ILE A 470 -5.13 -26.73 25.31
CA ILE A 470 -4.29 -25.59 24.89
C ILE A 470 -3.68 -25.84 23.51
N LYS A 471 -3.18 -27.06 23.25
CA LYS A 471 -2.66 -27.43 21.94
C LYS A 471 -3.71 -27.25 20.84
N SER A 472 -4.91 -27.80 21.05
CA SER A 472 -5.99 -27.73 20.07
C SER A 472 -6.41 -26.29 19.79
N GLU A 473 -6.53 -25.46 20.84
CA GLU A 473 -6.89 -24.05 20.70
C GLU A 473 -5.78 -23.26 19.96
N LEU A 474 -4.50 -23.53 20.20
CA LEU A 474 -3.40 -22.90 19.48
C LEU A 474 -3.31 -23.39 18.02
N ASP A 475 -3.46 -24.70 17.77
CA ASP A 475 -3.41 -25.29 16.42
C ASP A 475 -4.55 -24.76 15.51
N GLN A 476 -5.70 -24.39 16.09
CA GLN A 476 -6.79 -23.74 15.37
C GLN A 476 -6.44 -22.31 14.93
N ILE A 477 -5.56 -21.63 15.66
CA ILE A 477 -5.17 -20.26 15.36
C ILE A 477 -3.93 -20.24 14.45
N ASP A 478 -2.82 -20.79 14.91
CA ASP A 478 -1.56 -20.94 14.18
C ASP A 478 -0.80 -22.18 14.70
N LYS A 479 -0.73 -23.22 13.86
CA LYS A 479 -0.04 -24.48 14.17
C LYS A 479 1.44 -24.30 14.48
N GLY A 480 2.08 -23.30 13.86
CA GLY A 480 3.49 -22.99 14.07
C GLY A 480 3.79 -22.54 15.50
N CYS A 481 2.88 -21.77 16.11
CA CYS A 481 3.06 -21.28 17.48
C CYS A 481 3.24 -22.42 18.50
N TRP A 482 2.54 -23.54 18.31
CA TRP A 482 2.73 -24.72 19.16
C TRP A 482 4.13 -25.32 19.05
N MET A 483 4.70 -25.33 17.85
CA MET A 483 6.08 -25.81 17.63
C MET A 483 7.09 -24.92 18.35
N VAL A 484 6.89 -23.60 18.34
CA VAL A 484 7.72 -22.65 19.10
C VAL A 484 7.70 -22.96 20.60
N LEU A 485 6.53 -23.31 21.16
CA LEU A 485 6.39 -23.57 22.60
C LEU A 485 6.87 -24.96 23.05
N THR A 486 7.04 -25.90 22.13
CA THR A 486 7.34 -27.31 22.48
C THR A 486 8.68 -27.82 21.98
N CYS A 487 9.29 -27.13 21.02
CA CYS A 487 10.57 -27.49 20.43
C CYS A 487 11.68 -26.52 20.82
N LYS A 488 12.94 -26.98 20.65
CA LYS A 488 14.08 -26.08 20.57
C LYS A 488 13.97 -25.29 19.27
N THR A 489 14.18 -23.98 19.34
CA THR A 489 14.08 -23.08 18.19
C THR A 489 15.38 -22.35 17.92
N GLU A 490 15.49 -21.79 16.71
CA GLU A 490 16.61 -20.97 16.26
C GLU A 490 16.11 -19.60 15.77
N PRO A 491 16.80 -18.49 16.07
CA PRO A 491 16.42 -17.18 15.56
C PRO A 491 16.62 -17.08 14.04
N VAL A 492 15.83 -16.23 13.38
CA VAL A 492 16.01 -15.84 11.97
C VAL A 492 15.61 -14.38 11.77
N VAL A 493 16.15 -13.75 10.74
CA VAL A 493 15.69 -12.45 10.23
C VAL A 493 14.94 -12.70 8.92
N MET A 494 13.81 -12.05 8.73
CA MET A 494 13.00 -12.12 7.52
C MET A 494 12.97 -10.76 6.83
N ASP A 495 13.33 -10.76 5.55
CA ASP A 495 13.15 -9.62 4.66
C ASP A 495 11.68 -9.49 4.28
N ALA A 496 10.94 -8.63 4.98
CA ALA A 496 9.51 -8.46 4.75
C ALA A 496 9.21 -7.87 3.37
N SER A 497 10.09 -7.02 2.82
CA SER A 497 9.89 -6.46 1.48
C SER A 497 9.95 -7.56 0.43
N ASN A 498 11.03 -8.35 0.43
CA ASN A 498 11.21 -9.46 -0.50
C ASN A 498 10.06 -10.49 -0.39
N VAL A 499 9.64 -10.80 0.84
CA VAL A 499 8.53 -11.72 1.11
C VAL A 499 7.19 -11.17 0.65
N ALA A 500 6.91 -9.89 0.87
CA ALA A 500 5.66 -9.28 0.45
C ALA A 500 5.51 -9.29 -1.09
N TYR A 501 6.62 -9.17 -1.83
CA TYR A 501 6.67 -9.24 -3.30
C TYR A 501 6.69 -10.66 -3.88
N ALA A 502 6.81 -11.70 -3.04
CA ALA A 502 7.02 -13.07 -3.50
C ALA A 502 5.86 -13.65 -4.31
N HIS A 503 4.63 -13.27 -3.97
CA HIS A 503 3.41 -13.57 -4.70
C HIS A 503 2.55 -12.30 -4.73
N CYS A 504 2.45 -11.65 -5.88
CA CYS A 504 1.67 -10.43 -6.05
C CYS A 504 0.32 -10.72 -6.69
N VAL A 505 -0.67 -9.88 -6.38
CA VAL A 505 -1.91 -9.75 -7.19
C VAL A 505 -1.59 -9.32 -8.62
N GLU A 506 -2.54 -9.46 -9.56
CA GLU A 506 -2.37 -9.15 -11.00
C GLU A 506 -1.75 -7.77 -11.32
N ASN A 507 -1.79 -6.81 -10.38
CA ASN A 507 -1.20 -5.48 -10.53
C ASN A 507 0.23 -5.32 -9.97
N GLY A 508 0.87 -6.41 -9.54
CA GLY A 508 2.25 -6.41 -9.04
C GLY A 508 2.43 -5.84 -7.63
N LYS A 509 1.34 -5.58 -6.89
CA LYS A 509 1.44 -5.01 -5.54
C LYS A 509 1.82 -6.06 -4.49
N PRO A 510 2.70 -5.70 -3.52
CA PRO A 510 3.10 -6.56 -2.42
C PRO A 510 1.94 -6.81 -1.43
N MET A 511 1.96 -7.96 -0.77
CA MET A 511 0.89 -8.39 0.14
C MET A 511 1.42 -8.70 1.53
N LEU A 512 0.86 -8.07 2.57
CA LEU A 512 1.19 -8.38 3.98
C LEU A 512 0.81 -9.81 4.35
N LYS A 513 -0.22 -10.37 3.70
CA LYS A 513 -0.59 -11.78 3.85
C LYS A 513 0.58 -12.75 3.61
N ASN A 514 1.50 -12.44 2.70
CA ASN A 514 2.66 -13.29 2.42
C ASN A 514 3.61 -13.35 3.61
N ILE A 515 3.86 -12.20 4.26
CA ILE A 515 4.71 -12.11 5.45
C ILE A 515 4.14 -12.96 6.59
N ARG A 516 2.82 -12.85 6.83
CA ARG A 516 2.12 -13.64 7.85
C ARG A 516 2.23 -15.14 7.58
N ARG A 517 1.97 -15.56 6.34
CA ARG A 517 2.04 -16.97 5.94
C ARG A 517 3.45 -17.54 6.10
N LEU A 518 4.48 -16.82 5.65
CA LEU A 518 5.86 -17.28 5.77
C LEU A 518 6.31 -17.33 7.23
N ARG A 519 5.91 -16.37 8.07
CA ARG A 519 6.15 -16.44 9.50
C ARG A 519 5.57 -17.71 10.13
N SER A 520 4.30 -18.02 9.87
CA SER A 520 3.68 -19.24 10.39
C SER A 520 4.43 -20.49 9.92
N ALA A 521 4.85 -20.54 8.65
CA ALA A 521 5.68 -21.63 8.12
C ALA A 521 7.05 -21.72 8.83
N LEU A 522 7.70 -20.58 9.13
CA LEU A 522 8.97 -20.53 9.87
C LEU A 522 8.78 -21.08 11.29
N TYR A 523 7.68 -20.75 11.96
CA TYR A 523 7.33 -21.31 13.26
C TYR A 523 7.14 -22.82 13.21
N GLU A 524 6.47 -23.36 12.18
CA GLU A 524 6.35 -24.81 11.97
C GLU A 524 7.71 -25.49 11.77
N LYS A 525 8.65 -24.80 11.12
CA LYS A 525 10.06 -25.21 10.97
C LYS A 525 10.93 -24.94 12.20
N LYS A 526 10.32 -24.53 13.33
CA LYS A 526 10.97 -24.29 14.62
C LYS A 526 11.92 -23.09 14.62
N TYR A 527 11.64 -22.07 13.81
CA TYR A 527 12.37 -20.80 13.88
C TYR A 527 11.68 -19.85 14.84
N PHE A 528 12.39 -19.36 15.87
CA PHE A 528 11.94 -18.33 16.81
C PHE A 528 13.13 -17.82 17.63
N PRO A 529 13.27 -16.49 17.84
CA PRO A 529 12.42 -15.42 17.32
C PRO A 529 12.53 -15.23 15.79
N VAL A 530 11.48 -14.68 15.17
CA VAL A 530 11.49 -14.25 13.76
C VAL A 530 11.53 -12.73 13.73
N HIS A 531 12.68 -12.16 13.42
CA HIS A 531 12.85 -10.70 13.31
C HIS A 531 12.40 -10.25 11.92
N ILE A 532 11.30 -9.51 11.85
CA ILE A 532 10.73 -9.05 10.57
C ILE A 532 11.20 -7.63 10.31
N CYS A 533 11.94 -7.41 9.22
CA CYS A 533 12.43 -6.10 8.84
C CYS A 533 11.93 -5.74 7.43
N ALA A 534 11.27 -4.59 7.30
CA ALA A 534 10.73 -4.07 6.05
C ALA A 534 11.48 -2.81 5.61
N ASP A 535 11.45 -2.53 4.31
CA ASP A 535 11.79 -1.22 3.76
C ASP A 535 10.70 -0.20 4.15
N ALA A 536 11.10 1.02 4.50
CA ALA A 536 10.21 2.14 4.78
C ALA A 536 9.17 2.39 3.66
N ALA A 537 9.54 2.15 2.40
CA ALA A 537 8.67 2.32 1.26
C ALA A 537 7.55 1.27 1.18
N LEU A 538 7.69 0.11 1.83
CA LEU A 538 6.70 -0.98 1.76
C LEU A 538 5.33 -0.52 2.29
N ARG A 539 5.33 0.33 3.32
CA ARG A 539 4.15 0.93 3.96
C ARG A 539 3.14 1.52 2.95
N TYR A 540 3.65 2.16 1.90
CA TYR A 540 2.83 2.87 0.90
C TYR A 540 2.47 2.01 -0.32
N LYS A 541 3.03 0.80 -0.44
CA LYS A 541 2.90 -0.06 -1.62
C LYS A 541 1.97 -1.25 -1.42
N VAL A 542 1.75 -1.68 -0.18
CA VAL A 542 0.96 -2.88 0.15
C VAL A 542 -0.50 -2.79 -0.27
N VAL A 543 -1.08 -3.92 -0.68
CA VAL A 543 -2.49 -4.03 -1.12
C VAL A 543 -3.45 -3.68 0.02
N GLU A 544 -3.14 -4.13 1.23
CA GLU A 544 -3.97 -3.95 2.43
C GLU A 544 -3.98 -2.50 2.95
N GLY A 545 -3.03 -1.67 2.50
CA GLY A 545 -2.92 -0.25 2.84
C GLY A 545 -2.13 0.06 4.12
N GLU A 546 -1.86 1.35 4.34
CA GLU A 546 -0.96 1.84 5.40
C GLU A 546 -1.40 1.44 6.81
N ARG A 547 -2.71 1.42 7.08
CA ARG A 547 -3.23 1.09 8.43
C ARG A 547 -2.95 -0.35 8.83
N GLU A 548 -3.05 -1.29 7.90
CA GLU A 548 -2.77 -2.69 8.17
C GLU A 548 -1.27 -2.93 8.32
N PHE A 549 -0.44 -2.17 7.59
CA PHE A 549 1.00 -2.15 7.79
C PHE A 549 1.36 -1.66 9.20
N ASP A 550 0.79 -0.52 9.62
CA ASP A 550 1.02 0.06 10.95
C ASP A 550 0.55 -0.88 12.05
N ARG A 551 -0.60 -1.55 11.88
CA ARG A 551 -1.07 -2.59 12.80
C ARG A 551 -0.08 -3.74 12.90
N MET A 552 0.48 -4.20 11.78
CA MET A 552 1.48 -5.26 11.77
C MET A 552 2.78 -4.85 12.48
N MET A 553 3.19 -3.58 12.40
CA MET A 553 4.31 -3.04 13.18
C MET A 553 4.03 -3.12 14.69
N GLU A 554 2.86 -2.68 15.14
CA GLU A 554 2.50 -2.59 16.57
C GLU A 554 2.18 -3.96 17.20
N GLU A 555 1.39 -4.78 16.50
CA GLU A 555 0.85 -6.03 17.03
C GLU A 555 1.79 -7.21 16.80
N GLU A 556 2.49 -7.21 15.66
CA GLU A 556 3.27 -8.37 15.20
C GLU A 556 4.79 -8.17 15.31
N GLY A 557 5.22 -7.04 15.91
CA GLY A 557 6.63 -6.77 16.19
C GLY A 557 7.49 -6.61 14.94
N MET A 558 6.88 -6.21 13.82
CA MET A 558 7.59 -5.85 12.60
C MET A 558 8.35 -4.54 12.80
N GLU A 559 9.55 -4.47 12.24
CA GLU A 559 10.42 -3.30 12.25
C GLU A 559 10.56 -2.77 10.82
N SER A 560 10.72 -1.46 10.68
CA SER A 560 10.99 -0.80 9.41
C SER A 560 12.38 -0.20 9.47
N ALA A 561 13.13 -0.27 8.37
CA ALA A 561 14.32 0.54 8.21
C ALA A 561 13.95 2.04 8.29
N ASP A 562 14.85 2.85 8.84
CA ASP A 562 14.68 4.29 8.88
C ASP A 562 14.70 4.86 7.45
N GLY A 563 13.92 5.92 7.21
CA GLY A 563 13.91 6.58 5.91
C GLY A 563 15.33 7.05 5.51
N GLY A 564 15.79 6.63 4.34
CA GLY A 564 17.14 6.93 3.84
C GLY A 564 18.22 5.93 4.26
N THR A 565 17.88 4.90 5.05
CA THR A 565 18.75 3.75 5.31
C THR A 565 18.35 2.60 4.40
N ASP A 566 19.34 1.97 3.78
CA ASP A 566 19.13 0.75 3.01
C ASP A 566 18.67 -0.39 3.94
N ALA A 567 17.50 -0.96 3.64
CA ALA A 567 16.92 -2.04 4.42
C ALA A 567 17.82 -3.28 4.43
N ASP A 568 18.56 -3.53 3.34
CA ASP A 568 19.43 -4.69 3.19
C ASP A 568 20.58 -4.63 4.22
N VAL A 569 21.18 -3.45 4.39
CA VAL A 569 22.21 -3.20 5.41
C VAL A 569 21.66 -3.50 6.81
N ARG A 570 20.44 -3.03 7.09
CA ARG A 570 19.80 -3.25 8.41
C ARG A 570 19.52 -4.73 8.65
N ILE A 571 19.02 -5.46 7.65
CA ILE A 571 18.74 -6.90 7.72
C ILE A 571 20.02 -7.68 8.04
N ILE A 572 21.12 -7.41 7.32
CA ILE A 572 22.41 -8.05 7.54
C ILE A 572 22.98 -7.73 8.93
N GLN A 573 22.83 -6.49 9.40
CA GLN A 573 23.25 -6.10 10.76
C GLN A 573 22.48 -6.88 11.84
N ILE A 574 21.15 -6.98 11.73
CA ILE A 574 20.34 -7.75 12.68
C ILE A 574 20.76 -9.23 12.65
N ALA A 575 20.96 -9.78 11.44
CA ALA A 575 21.37 -11.18 11.29
C ALA A 575 22.74 -11.45 11.91
N SER A 576 23.71 -10.57 11.68
CA SER A 576 25.04 -10.67 12.28
C SER A 576 25.01 -10.48 13.79
N PHE A 577 24.20 -9.55 14.30
CA PHE A 577 24.08 -9.28 15.74
C PHE A 577 23.49 -10.47 16.50
N HIS A 578 22.45 -11.09 15.95
CA HIS A 578 21.81 -12.27 16.54
C HIS A 578 22.47 -13.60 16.15
N GLY A 579 23.46 -13.58 15.25
CA GLY A 579 24.13 -14.78 14.75
C GLY A 579 23.18 -15.74 14.02
N CYS A 580 22.22 -15.21 13.26
CA CYS A 580 21.13 -15.98 12.66
C CYS A 580 21.13 -15.95 11.13
N LYS A 581 20.29 -16.82 10.54
CA LYS A 581 20.07 -16.89 9.08
C LYS A 581 19.11 -15.78 8.62
N VAL A 582 19.18 -15.41 7.34
CA VAL A 582 18.24 -14.47 6.70
C VAL A 582 17.31 -15.19 5.75
N VAL A 583 16.01 -14.95 5.90
CA VAL A 583 14.95 -15.46 5.03
C VAL A 583 14.72 -14.43 3.92
N THR A 584 15.22 -14.72 2.73
CA THR A 584 15.15 -13.85 1.55
C THR A 584 15.37 -14.66 0.27
N ARG A 585 14.91 -14.15 -0.88
CA ARG A 585 15.39 -14.59 -2.21
C ARG A 585 16.53 -13.71 -2.75
N ASP A 586 16.81 -12.59 -2.09
CA ASP A 586 17.90 -11.71 -2.51
C ASP A 586 19.27 -12.32 -2.20
N CYS A 587 20.24 -11.98 -3.04
CA CYS A 587 21.64 -12.34 -2.86
C CYS A 587 22.42 -11.31 -2.03
N TYR A 588 21.90 -10.10 -1.84
CA TYR A 588 22.57 -9.02 -1.07
C TYR A 588 24.02 -8.79 -1.48
N LYS A 589 24.33 -8.90 -2.79
CA LYS A 589 25.72 -8.86 -3.27
C LYS A 589 26.43 -7.55 -2.91
N ASP A 590 25.68 -6.47 -2.75
CA ASP A 590 26.22 -5.15 -2.46
C ASP A 590 26.62 -4.98 -0.98
N VAL A 591 25.93 -5.66 -0.07
CA VAL A 591 26.10 -5.50 1.39
C VAL A 591 26.74 -6.72 2.08
N ASP A 592 26.65 -7.91 1.49
CA ASP A 592 27.34 -9.13 1.92
C ASP A 592 27.98 -9.87 0.71
N PRO A 593 28.96 -9.25 0.03
CA PRO A 593 29.59 -9.82 -1.16
C PRO A 593 30.32 -11.16 -0.89
N GLU A 594 30.73 -11.38 0.36
CA GLU A 594 31.42 -12.61 0.78
C GLU A 594 30.43 -13.72 1.18
N GLY A 595 29.12 -13.45 1.26
CA GLY A 595 28.09 -14.41 1.64
C GLY A 595 28.28 -14.95 3.06
N LYS A 596 28.69 -14.10 4.00
CA LYS A 596 28.92 -14.49 5.40
C LYS A 596 27.64 -14.90 6.09
N VAL A 597 26.53 -14.25 5.73
CA VAL A 597 25.22 -14.53 6.32
C VAL A 597 24.55 -15.66 5.56
N LYS A 598 24.21 -16.73 6.29
CA LYS A 598 23.49 -17.86 5.73
C LYS A 598 22.06 -17.45 5.37
N ARG A 599 21.58 -17.92 4.22
CA ARG A 599 20.24 -17.60 3.71
C ARG A 599 19.31 -18.81 3.79
N ILE A 600 18.03 -18.54 3.99
CA ILE A 600 16.92 -19.49 3.85
C ILE A 600 16.07 -18.99 2.69
N GLU A 601 15.94 -19.81 1.66
CA GLU A 601 15.08 -19.49 0.53
C GLU A 601 13.64 -19.94 0.79
N PHE A 602 12.71 -19.41 0.01
CA PHE A 602 11.29 -19.73 0.19
C PHE A 602 10.49 -19.56 -1.11
N GLU A 603 9.41 -20.31 -1.22
CA GLU A 603 8.41 -20.22 -2.28
C GLU A 603 7.05 -19.91 -1.66
N ILE A 604 6.31 -18.98 -2.27
CA ILE A 604 4.95 -18.62 -1.88
C ILE A 604 4.10 -18.65 -3.13
N ASP A 605 2.98 -19.35 -3.04
CA ASP A 605 1.93 -19.42 -4.05
C ASP A 605 0.57 -19.05 -3.39
N GLU A 606 -0.52 -19.02 -4.16
CA GLU A 606 -1.87 -18.74 -3.67
C GLU A 606 -2.25 -19.68 -2.51
N ASP A 607 -1.86 -20.95 -2.62
CA ASP A 607 -2.32 -22.02 -1.73
C ASP A 607 -1.28 -22.53 -0.73
N PHE A 608 0.01 -22.32 -0.96
CA PHE A 608 1.05 -22.88 -0.10
C PHE A 608 2.26 -21.96 0.10
N VAL A 609 2.99 -22.23 1.19
CA VAL A 609 4.29 -21.64 1.48
C VAL A 609 5.27 -22.75 1.77
N CYS A 610 6.41 -22.73 1.08
CA CYS A 610 7.49 -23.69 1.25
C CYS A 610 8.76 -22.98 1.69
N ILE A 611 9.46 -23.54 2.68
CA ILE A 611 10.78 -23.07 3.13
C ILE A 611 11.82 -24.04 2.58
N LEU A 612 12.76 -23.50 1.82
CA LEU A 612 13.87 -24.21 1.18
C LEU A 612 15.12 -23.97 2.04
N ASP A 613 15.33 -24.85 3.02
CA ASP A 613 16.51 -24.82 3.90
C ASP A 613 17.54 -25.79 3.34
N TYR A 614 18.65 -25.26 2.80
CA TYR A 614 19.73 -26.00 2.16
C TYR A 614 20.92 -26.25 3.10
#